data_AF-A0A3L9YLH8-F1
#
_entry.id   AF-A0A3L9YLH8-F1
#
_cell.length_a   1.000
_cell.length_b   1.000
_cell.length_c   1.000
_cell.angle_alpha   90.00
_cell.angle_beta   90.00
_cell.angle_gamma   90.00
#
_symmetry.space_group_name_H-M   'P 1'
#
loop_
_entity.id
_entity.type
_entity.pdbx_description
1 polymer ?
#
loop_
_entity_poly.entity_id
_entity_poly.type
_entity_poly.pdbx_seq_one_letter_code
_entity_poly.pdbx_strand_id
1 'polypeptide(L)'
;MKNKKLTPREKRQRRDNAAVTCESIGLDPVVYNAALSYLFDRPASDKSGQEWYWDIEEPAFEATPLQWTHIQTVLFTNAGTDLAPYSDDQVGIGLNHVMSNNAGDIPHMVNDPSVPLADAMRMVQALPSLWRECLGPRLDTGPSPIGSRSDRLYFVSYMWFDVWPTFWNAKDIPEWRDAMWQVFCEMLAMPWREAQVSALHGIGHEGSRLNRPKELKAHMDAFIRQLKNDDELKNYAQAAARGMVQ
;
A
#
# COMPACT_ATOMS: atom_id res chain seq x y z
N MET A 1 4.37 13.82 34.92
CA MET A 1 4.78 13.96 33.51
C MET A 1 3.77 14.87 32.82
N LYS A 2 4.20 15.99 32.23
CA LYS A 2 3.27 16.97 31.62
C LYS A 2 2.78 16.42 30.28
N ASN A 3 1.47 16.21 30.14
CA ASN A 3 0.83 15.87 28.86
C ASN A 3 1.15 16.96 27.83
N LYS A 4 1.95 16.63 26.82
CA LYS A 4 2.26 17.51 25.69
C LYS A 4 0.95 17.72 24.90
N LYS A 5 0.46 18.97 24.87
CA LYS A 5 -0.73 19.31 24.08
C LYS A 5 -0.40 19.15 22.59
N LEU A 6 -1.09 18.24 21.92
CA LEU A 6 -0.99 18.04 20.48
C LEU A 6 -1.38 19.31 19.71
N THR A 7 -0.61 19.63 18.68
CA THR A 7 -0.88 20.73 17.74
C THR A 7 -2.15 20.46 16.92
N PRO A 8 -2.78 21.49 16.32
CA PRO A 8 -3.95 21.30 15.46
C PRO A 8 -3.70 20.34 14.28
N ARG A 9 -2.48 20.32 13.73
CA ARG A 9 -2.06 19.40 12.67
C ARG A 9 -1.99 17.96 13.18
N GLU A 10 -1.34 17.73 14.32
CA GLU A 10 -1.28 16.40 14.95
C GLU A 10 -2.67 15.91 15.42
N LYS A 11 -3.55 16.82 15.86
CA LYS A 11 -4.93 16.49 16.22
C LYS A 11 -5.77 16.10 15.01
N ARG A 12 -5.58 16.78 13.87
CA ARG A 12 -6.23 16.46 12.60
C ARG A 12 -5.72 15.12 12.07
N GLN A 13 -4.40 14.92 12.06
CA GLN A 13 -3.75 13.66 11.68
C GLN A 13 -4.17 12.49 12.60
N ARG A 14 -4.35 12.71 13.91
CA ARG A 14 -4.92 11.69 14.82
C ARG A 14 -6.43 11.47 14.66
N ARG A 15 -7.18 12.47 14.21
CA ARG A 15 -8.63 12.34 13.94
C ARG A 15 -8.88 11.61 12.63
N ASP A 16 -8.04 11.88 11.63
CA ASP A 16 -8.04 11.23 10.33
C ASP A 16 -7.46 9.79 10.47
N ASN A 17 -6.56 9.56 11.44
CA ASN A 17 -6.10 8.23 11.89
C ASN A 17 -6.94 7.62 13.02
N ALA A 18 -8.22 8.00 13.18
CA ALA A 18 -9.10 7.17 14.01
C ALA A 18 -9.12 5.78 13.39
N ALA A 19 -8.74 4.75 14.15
CA ALA A 19 -8.65 3.37 13.65
C ALA A 19 -9.94 3.02 12.90
N VAL A 20 -9.83 2.81 11.60
CA VAL A 20 -10.96 2.36 10.77
C VAL A 20 -11.27 0.95 11.26
N THR A 21 -12.43 0.78 11.89
CA THR A 21 -12.90 -0.54 12.34
C THR A 21 -13.87 -1.11 11.31
N CYS A 22 -14.09 -2.43 11.37
CA CYS A 22 -15.06 -3.11 10.52
C CYS A 22 -16.44 -2.43 10.62
N GLU A 23 -16.91 -2.17 11.83
CA GLU A 23 -18.22 -1.56 12.09
C GLU A 23 -18.30 -0.14 11.54
N SER A 24 -17.20 0.62 11.58
CA SER A 24 -17.18 2.01 11.11
C SER A 24 -17.43 2.15 9.60
N ILE A 25 -17.20 1.08 8.83
CA ILE A 25 -17.41 1.03 7.38
C ILE A 25 -18.50 0.04 6.96
N GLY A 26 -19.18 -0.60 7.92
CA GLY A 26 -20.26 -1.55 7.63
C GLY A 26 -19.80 -2.95 7.22
N LEU A 27 -18.55 -3.32 7.55
CA LEU A 27 -18.04 -4.68 7.40
C LEU A 27 -18.35 -5.50 8.65
N ASP A 28 -18.82 -6.74 8.47
CA ASP A 28 -18.97 -7.68 9.57
C ASP A 28 -17.58 -8.14 10.06
N PRO A 29 -17.23 -7.96 11.36
CA PRO A 29 -15.97 -8.45 11.92
C PRO A 29 -15.73 -9.96 11.71
N VAL A 30 -16.79 -10.78 11.62
CA VAL A 30 -16.66 -12.21 11.35
C VAL A 30 -16.14 -12.45 9.93
N VAL A 31 -16.67 -11.72 8.95
CA VAL A 31 -16.21 -11.77 7.55
C VAL A 31 -14.76 -11.30 7.47
N TYR A 32 -14.42 -10.21 8.17
CA TYR A 32 -13.05 -9.70 8.19
C TYR A 32 -12.04 -10.71 8.76
N ASN A 33 -12.34 -11.30 9.93
CA ASN A 33 -11.46 -12.30 10.55
C ASN A 33 -11.30 -13.56 9.68
N ALA A 34 -12.38 -13.99 9.03
CA ALA A 34 -12.33 -15.09 8.09
C ALA A 34 -11.45 -14.74 6.87
N ALA A 35 -11.53 -13.51 6.36
CA ALA A 35 -10.66 -13.04 5.29
C ALA A 35 -9.18 -12.98 5.72
N LEU A 36 -8.87 -12.51 6.93
CA LEU A 36 -7.49 -12.54 7.44
C LEU A 36 -6.94 -13.96 7.52
N SER A 37 -7.74 -14.91 8.02
CA SER A 37 -7.35 -16.32 8.09
C SER A 37 -7.13 -16.89 6.68
N TYR A 38 -8.04 -16.61 5.76
CA TYR A 38 -7.92 -17.01 4.35
C TYR A 38 -6.65 -16.48 3.69
N LEU A 39 -6.29 -15.21 3.95
CA LEU A 39 -5.14 -14.56 3.32
C LEU A 39 -3.80 -14.94 3.93
N PHE A 40 -3.73 -15.04 5.26
CA PHE A 40 -2.46 -15.04 6.00
C PHE A 40 -2.24 -16.27 6.89
N ASP A 41 -3.29 -16.95 7.36
CA ASP A 41 -3.17 -18.20 8.11
C ASP A 41 -3.00 -19.41 7.16
N ARG A 42 -1.98 -19.28 6.32
CA ARG A 42 -1.61 -20.26 5.29
C ARG A 42 -0.17 -20.70 5.53
N PRO A 43 0.17 -21.97 5.28
CA PRO A 43 1.55 -22.39 5.34
C PRO A 43 2.39 -21.58 4.34
N ALA A 44 3.61 -21.20 4.73
CA ALA A 44 4.58 -20.66 3.79
C ALA A 44 4.81 -21.69 2.67
N SER A 45 5.07 -21.21 1.45
CA SER A 45 5.26 -22.05 0.25
C SER A 45 6.09 -23.28 0.58
N ASP A 46 5.60 -24.46 0.20
CA ASP A 46 6.33 -25.70 0.44
C ASP A 46 7.60 -25.77 -0.44
N LYS A 47 8.32 -26.90 -0.40
CA LYS A 47 9.55 -27.08 -1.19
C LYS A 47 9.32 -27.00 -2.71
N SER A 48 8.08 -27.05 -3.19
CA SER A 48 7.76 -26.85 -4.61
C SER A 48 7.73 -25.37 -5.01
N GLY A 49 7.63 -24.46 -4.02
CA GLY A 49 7.59 -23.02 -4.25
C GLY A 49 6.24 -22.51 -4.77
N GLN A 50 5.22 -23.37 -4.88
CA GLN A 50 3.87 -22.97 -5.29
C GLN A 50 3.16 -22.22 -4.15
N GLU A 51 2.64 -21.04 -4.45
CA GLU A 51 1.80 -20.25 -3.54
C GLU A 51 0.37 -20.78 -3.55
N TRP A 52 -0.32 -20.73 -2.41
CA TRP A 52 -1.61 -21.40 -2.19
C TRP A 52 -2.71 -20.93 -3.15
N TYR A 53 -2.72 -19.66 -3.56
CA TYR A 53 -3.75 -19.13 -4.47
C TYR A 53 -3.60 -19.60 -5.92
N TRP A 54 -2.53 -20.37 -6.24
CA TRP A 54 -2.40 -21.05 -7.53
C TRP A 54 -2.96 -22.47 -7.52
N ASP A 55 -3.37 -22.98 -6.35
CA ASP A 55 -4.00 -24.29 -6.26
C ASP A 55 -5.47 -24.18 -6.69
N ILE A 56 -5.85 -24.94 -7.72
CA ILE A 56 -7.21 -24.96 -8.26
C ILE A 56 -8.23 -25.59 -7.32
N GLU A 57 -7.75 -26.40 -6.37
CA GLU A 57 -8.59 -27.05 -5.36
C GLU A 57 -8.80 -26.17 -4.13
N GLU A 58 -8.09 -25.04 -4.03
CA GLU A 58 -8.23 -24.12 -2.92
C GLU A 58 -9.59 -23.39 -3.01
N PRO A 59 -10.44 -23.49 -1.96
CA PRO A 59 -11.73 -22.81 -1.97
C PRO A 59 -11.56 -21.29 -2.01
N ALA A 60 -12.26 -20.65 -2.94
CA ALA A 60 -12.32 -19.20 -3.01
C ALA A 60 -13.03 -18.61 -1.78
N PHE A 61 -12.53 -17.48 -1.29
CA PHE A 61 -13.23 -16.69 -0.27
C PHE A 61 -14.29 -15.81 -0.93
N GLU A 62 -15.55 -16.10 -0.62
CA GLU A 62 -16.69 -15.36 -1.16
C GLU A 62 -16.91 -14.04 -0.42
N ALA A 63 -16.66 -12.93 -1.12
CA ALA A 63 -16.99 -11.58 -0.68
C ALA A 63 -17.35 -10.71 -1.89
N THR A 64 -18.30 -9.80 -1.69
CA THR A 64 -18.67 -8.83 -2.72
C THR A 64 -17.52 -7.84 -2.99
N PRO A 65 -17.51 -7.14 -4.14
CA PRO A 65 -16.48 -6.14 -4.43
C PRO A 65 -16.37 -5.03 -3.35
N LEU A 66 -17.52 -4.61 -2.80
CA LEU A 66 -17.56 -3.66 -1.69
C LEU A 66 -16.95 -4.25 -0.40
N GLN A 67 -17.28 -5.49 -0.06
CA GLN A 67 -16.68 -6.17 1.11
C GLN A 67 -15.17 -6.32 0.95
N TRP A 68 -14.67 -6.71 -0.23
CA TRP A 68 -13.22 -6.76 -0.48
C TRP A 68 -12.54 -5.40 -0.34
N THR A 69 -13.18 -4.33 -0.82
CA THR A 69 -12.69 -2.96 -0.66
C THR A 69 -12.63 -2.56 0.82
N HIS A 70 -13.64 -2.92 1.60
CA HIS A 70 -13.69 -2.70 3.05
C HIS A 70 -12.66 -3.53 3.81
N ILE A 71 -12.50 -4.81 3.48
CA ILE A 71 -11.47 -5.70 4.04
C ILE A 71 -10.09 -5.07 3.85
N GLN A 72 -9.77 -4.63 2.63
CA GLN A 72 -8.49 -3.96 2.31
C GLN A 72 -8.31 -2.66 3.09
N THR A 73 -9.36 -1.85 3.21
CA THR A 73 -9.32 -0.60 3.99
C THR A 73 -8.97 -0.86 5.46
N VAL A 74 -9.65 -1.81 6.11
CA VAL A 74 -9.40 -2.16 7.53
C VAL A 74 -8.02 -2.76 7.67
N LEU A 75 -7.66 -3.72 6.81
CA LEU A 75 -6.35 -4.37 6.78
C LEU A 75 -5.21 -3.36 6.67
N PHE A 76 -5.26 -2.44 5.72
CA PHE A 76 -4.17 -1.47 5.56
C PHE A 76 -4.10 -0.49 6.73
N THR A 77 -5.25 -0.11 7.28
CA THR A 77 -5.31 0.82 8.42
C THR A 77 -4.72 0.20 9.69
N ASN A 78 -4.96 -1.09 9.91
CA ASN A 78 -4.63 -1.79 11.16
C ASN A 78 -3.52 -2.84 11.01
N ALA A 79 -2.80 -2.81 9.89
CA ALA A 79 -1.82 -3.82 9.48
C ALA A 79 -0.78 -4.16 10.57
N GLY A 80 -0.32 -3.17 11.34
CA GLY A 80 0.65 -3.42 12.41
C GLY A 80 0.13 -4.32 13.54
N THR A 81 -1.18 -4.32 13.79
CA THR A 81 -1.81 -5.21 14.78
C THR A 81 -2.24 -6.51 14.11
N ASP A 82 -2.97 -6.41 13.00
CA ASP A 82 -3.61 -7.57 12.38
C ASP A 82 -2.60 -8.52 11.74
N LEU A 83 -1.46 -7.99 11.26
CA LEU A 83 -0.42 -8.80 10.63
C LEU A 83 0.68 -9.25 11.58
N ALA A 84 0.76 -8.71 12.80
CA ALA A 84 1.79 -9.05 13.79
C ALA A 84 1.96 -10.56 14.06
N PRO A 85 0.89 -11.39 14.06
CA PRO A 85 1.04 -12.84 14.29
C PRO A 85 1.71 -13.60 13.14
N TYR A 86 1.76 -13.05 11.93
CA TYR A 86 2.21 -13.76 10.72
C TYR A 86 3.67 -13.45 10.36
N SER A 87 4.36 -14.45 9.82
CA SER A 87 5.73 -14.31 9.32
C SER A 87 5.80 -13.38 8.09
N ASP A 88 7.00 -12.89 7.77
CA ASP A 88 7.19 -12.04 6.58
C ASP A 88 6.85 -12.75 5.27
N ASP A 89 7.05 -14.07 5.20
CA ASP A 89 6.62 -14.87 4.04
C ASP A 89 5.09 -14.95 3.94
N GLN A 90 4.40 -15.21 5.05
CA GLN A 90 2.93 -15.24 5.08
C GLN A 90 2.35 -13.87 4.69
N VAL A 91 2.90 -12.80 5.25
CA VAL A 91 2.48 -11.43 4.90
C VAL A 91 2.78 -11.12 3.43
N GLY A 92 3.97 -11.45 2.94
CA GLY A 92 4.33 -11.22 1.54
C GLY A 92 3.42 -11.94 0.55
N ILE A 93 3.12 -13.22 0.80
CA ILE A 93 2.22 -14.02 -0.04
C ILE A 93 0.77 -13.49 0.03
N GLY A 94 0.26 -13.26 1.24
CA GLY A 94 -1.11 -12.79 1.43
C GLY A 94 -1.34 -11.39 0.84
N LEU A 95 -0.38 -10.48 1.01
CA LEU A 95 -0.42 -9.16 0.36
C LEU A 95 -0.34 -9.31 -1.16
N ASN A 96 0.52 -10.18 -1.70
CA ASN A 96 0.58 -10.38 -3.14
C ASN A 96 -0.77 -10.81 -3.73
N HIS A 97 -1.51 -11.70 -3.06
CA HIS A 97 -2.87 -12.09 -3.49
C HIS A 97 -3.88 -10.94 -3.44
N VAL A 98 -3.78 -10.07 -2.43
CA VAL A 98 -4.66 -8.90 -2.30
C VAL A 98 -4.35 -7.83 -3.34
N MET A 99 -3.07 -7.68 -3.70
CA MET A 99 -2.58 -6.56 -4.50
C MET A 99 -2.38 -6.83 -5.99
N SER A 100 -1.98 -8.04 -6.33
CA SER A 100 -1.44 -8.34 -7.65
C SER A 100 -2.51 -8.93 -8.53
N ASN A 101 -2.81 -8.29 -9.65
CA ASN A 101 -3.73 -8.84 -10.65
C ASN A 101 -3.20 -10.14 -11.27
N ASN A 102 -1.90 -10.42 -11.13
CA ASN A 102 -1.35 -11.73 -11.49
C ASN A 102 -1.77 -12.79 -10.47
N ALA A 103 -1.92 -12.44 -9.19
CA ALA A 103 -2.21 -13.39 -8.12
C ALA A 103 -3.71 -13.59 -7.85
N GLY A 104 -4.61 -12.94 -8.59
CA GLY A 104 -6.05 -13.10 -8.47
C GLY A 104 -6.83 -11.83 -8.79
N ASP A 105 -8.16 -11.89 -8.63
CA ASP A 105 -9.07 -10.80 -9.00
C ASP A 105 -9.36 -9.81 -7.86
N ILE A 106 -8.94 -10.09 -6.62
CA ILE A 106 -9.13 -9.20 -5.45
C ILE A 106 -8.76 -7.74 -5.74
N PRO A 107 -7.60 -7.41 -6.32
CA PRO A 107 -7.24 -6.01 -6.52
C PRO A 107 -8.14 -5.31 -7.54
N HIS A 108 -8.86 -6.05 -8.41
CA HIS A 108 -9.83 -5.47 -9.33
C HIS A 108 -11.17 -5.12 -8.67
N MET A 109 -11.47 -5.66 -7.49
CA MET A 109 -12.75 -5.46 -6.80
C MET A 109 -13.07 -3.98 -6.55
N VAL A 110 -12.06 -3.17 -6.25
CA VAL A 110 -12.22 -1.73 -6.02
C VAL A 110 -12.64 -0.95 -7.28
N ASN A 111 -12.45 -1.52 -8.47
CA ASN A 111 -12.86 -0.90 -9.74
C ASN A 111 -14.29 -1.29 -10.16
N ASP A 112 -14.95 -2.19 -9.44
CA ASP A 112 -16.30 -2.63 -9.75
C ASP A 112 -17.30 -1.45 -9.62
N PRO A 113 -18.27 -1.29 -10.56
CA PRO A 113 -19.26 -0.21 -10.49
C PRO A 113 -20.10 -0.17 -9.22
N SER A 114 -20.20 -1.28 -8.47
CA SER A 114 -20.90 -1.34 -7.19
C SER A 114 -20.12 -0.72 -6.02
N VAL A 115 -18.82 -0.44 -6.20
CA VAL A 115 -17.99 0.19 -5.17
C VAL A 115 -18.10 1.72 -5.28
N PRO A 116 -18.58 2.42 -4.23
CA PRO A 116 -18.60 3.88 -4.25
C PRO A 116 -17.18 4.44 -4.28
N LEU A 117 -16.97 5.52 -5.05
CA LEU A 117 -15.68 6.21 -5.13
C LEU A 117 -15.10 6.57 -3.75
N ALA A 118 -15.96 6.96 -2.81
CA ALA A 118 -15.55 7.30 -1.45
C ALA A 118 -14.90 6.11 -0.72
N ASP A 119 -15.41 4.89 -0.91
CA ASP A 119 -14.83 3.68 -0.31
C ASP A 119 -13.51 3.31 -0.99
N ALA A 120 -13.45 3.39 -2.33
CA ALA A 120 -12.21 3.19 -3.07
C ALA A 120 -11.09 4.17 -2.64
N MET A 121 -11.45 5.45 -2.46
CA MET A 121 -10.52 6.48 -1.98
C MET A 121 -10.04 6.19 -0.56
N ARG A 122 -10.94 5.79 0.36
CA ARG A 122 -10.56 5.43 1.74
C ARG A 122 -9.56 4.28 1.76
N MET A 123 -9.79 3.26 0.94
CA MET A 123 -8.88 2.12 0.83
C MET A 123 -7.48 2.56 0.37
N VAL A 124 -7.38 3.37 -0.69
CA VAL A 124 -6.08 3.91 -1.15
C VAL A 124 -5.41 4.77 -0.08
N GLN A 125 -6.19 5.63 0.59
CA GLN A 125 -5.70 6.50 1.66
C GLN A 125 -5.22 5.73 2.90
N ALA A 126 -5.57 4.46 3.04
CA ALA A 126 -5.06 3.60 4.11
C ALA A 126 -3.66 3.02 3.81
N LEU A 127 -3.18 3.09 2.56
CA LEU A 127 -1.87 2.54 2.16
C LEU A 127 -0.68 3.09 2.98
N PRO A 128 -0.61 4.40 3.31
CA PRO A 128 0.44 4.91 4.18
C PRO A 128 0.46 4.26 5.57
N SER A 129 -0.69 3.82 6.10
CA SER A 129 -0.76 3.11 7.38
C SER A 129 -0.17 1.70 7.27
N LEU A 130 -0.42 0.98 6.17
CA LEU A 130 0.21 -0.32 5.91
C LEU A 130 1.74 -0.20 5.93
N TRP A 131 2.27 0.82 5.26
CA TRP A 131 3.70 1.09 5.25
C TRP A 131 4.23 1.47 6.63
N ARG A 132 3.54 2.35 7.34
CA ARG A 132 4.00 2.88 8.62
C ARG A 132 3.99 1.84 9.73
N GLU A 133 2.95 1.04 9.78
CA GLU A 133 2.68 0.14 10.90
C GLU A 133 3.15 -1.29 10.63
N CYS A 134 3.38 -1.68 9.36
CA CYS A 134 3.79 -3.05 9.01
C CYS A 134 5.03 -3.13 8.11
N LEU A 135 4.95 -2.64 6.86
CA LEU A 135 6.02 -2.90 5.88
C LEU A 135 7.34 -2.22 6.23
N GLY A 136 7.30 -0.94 6.61
CA GLY A 136 8.48 -0.16 6.97
C GLY A 136 9.30 -0.82 8.09
N PRO A 137 8.71 -1.09 9.27
CA PRO A 137 9.42 -1.76 10.37
C PRO A 137 9.98 -3.15 10.02
N ARG A 138 9.29 -3.94 9.19
CA ARG A 138 9.75 -5.29 8.79
C ARG A 138 10.86 -5.26 7.74
N LEU A 139 10.83 -4.28 6.84
CA LEU A 139 11.80 -4.16 5.76
C LEU A 139 13.05 -3.37 6.14
N ASP A 140 13.10 -2.74 7.32
CA ASP A 140 14.24 -1.98 7.84
C ASP A 140 15.41 -2.88 8.28
N THR A 141 15.96 -3.62 7.32
CA THR A 141 17.03 -4.61 7.53
C THR A 141 18.42 -4.06 7.17
N GLY A 142 18.54 -2.74 6.98
CA GLY A 142 19.75 -2.08 6.49
C GLY A 142 19.78 -1.85 4.98
N PRO A 143 20.82 -1.19 4.45
CA PRO A 143 20.86 -0.77 3.06
C PRO A 143 21.04 -1.95 2.10
N SER A 144 20.12 -2.09 1.16
CA SER A 144 20.22 -2.96 -0.02
C SER A 144 20.05 -2.15 -1.31
N PRO A 145 20.73 -2.51 -2.40
CA PRO A 145 20.46 -1.91 -3.71
C PRO A 145 18.99 -2.04 -4.09
N ILE A 146 18.44 -1.03 -4.77
CA ILE A 146 17.04 -1.02 -5.20
C ILE A 146 16.81 -2.22 -6.16
N GLY A 147 15.77 -3.01 -5.90
CA GLY A 147 15.40 -4.18 -6.71
C GLY A 147 16.27 -5.42 -6.50
N SER A 148 17.20 -5.42 -5.54
CA SER A 148 18.13 -6.56 -5.34
C SER A 148 17.60 -7.69 -4.47
N ARG A 149 16.55 -7.42 -3.69
CA ARG A 149 15.97 -8.38 -2.74
C ARG A 149 14.91 -9.24 -3.43
N SER A 150 14.89 -10.52 -3.08
CA SER A 150 13.95 -11.52 -3.62
C SER A 150 13.03 -12.11 -2.54
N ASP A 151 13.09 -11.62 -1.31
CA ASP A 151 12.14 -12.03 -0.28
C ASP A 151 10.72 -11.54 -0.60
N ARG A 152 9.72 -12.33 -0.21
CA ARG A 152 8.32 -12.12 -0.61
C ARG A 152 7.78 -10.77 -0.16
N LEU A 153 8.11 -10.37 1.07
CA LEU A 153 7.66 -9.10 1.64
C LEU A 153 8.24 -7.91 0.89
N TYR A 154 9.53 -7.94 0.55
CA TYR A 154 10.15 -6.91 -0.27
C TYR A 154 9.53 -6.86 -1.67
N PHE A 155 9.39 -8.01 -2.32
CA PHE A 155 8.86 -8.12 -3.68
C PHE A 155 7.50 -7.43 -3.81
N VAL A 156 6.53 -7.79 -2.96
CA VAL A 156 5.18 -7.19 -3.03
C VAL A 156 5.21 -5.68 -2.73
N SER A 157 6.10 -5.24 -1.83
CA SER A 157 6.23 -3.84 -1.46
C SER A 157 6.84 -2.97 -2.56
N TYR A 158 7.79 -3.54 -3.31
CA TYR A 158 8.44 -2.90 -4.47
C TYR A 158 7.49 -2.87 -5.68
N MET A 159 6.91 -4.04 -6.03
CA MET A 159 6.10 -4.22 -7.24
C MET A 159 4.68 -3.65 -7.14
N TRP A 160 4.29 -3.12 -5.98
CA TRP A 160 2.91 -2.71 -5.71
C TRP A 160 2.31 -1.92 -6.86
N PHE A 161 2.97 -0.83 -7.28
CA PHE A 161 2.43 0.06 -8.31
C PHE A 161 2.57 -0.47 -9.74
N ASP A 162 3.28 -1.57 -9.98
CA ASP A 162 3.33 -2.26 -11.28
C ASP A 162 2.13 -3.18 -11.50
N VAL A 163 1.76 -3.93 -10.46
CA VAL A 163 0.76 -5.01 -10.55
C VAL A 163 -0.60 -4.61 -9.99
N TRP A 164 -0.66 -3.53 -9.20
CA TRP A 164 -1.91 -3.00 -8.73
C TRP A 164 -2.68 -2.37 -9.89
N PRO A 165 -3.95 -2.73 -10.09
CA PRO A 165 -4.71 -2.26 -11.23
C PRO A 165 -4.89 -0.75 -11.16
N THR A 166 -4.47 -0.08 -12.23
CA THR A 166 -4.75 1.34 -12.42
C THR A 166 -6.26 1.56 -12.32
N PHE A 167 -6.66 2.53 -11.50
CA PHE A 167 -8.05 2.95 -11.32
C PHE A 167 -8.55 3.73 -12.54
N TRP A 168 -8.67 3.04 -13.66
CA TRP A 168 -8.97 3.64 -14.96
C TRP A 168 -10.31 4.38 -14.98
N ASN A 169 -11.25 3.98 -14.12
CA ASN A 169 -12.56 4.59 -13.93
C ASN A 169 -12.50 5.89 -13.10
N ALA A 170 -11.47 6.07 -12.26
CA ALA A 170 -11.33 7.21 -11.36
C ALA A 170 -10.13 8.13 -11.67
N LYS A 171 -9.22 7.72 -12.56
CA LYS A 171 -7.96 8.44 -12.86
C LYS A 171 -8.12 9.90 -13.28
N ASP A 172 -9.30 10.25 -13.83
CA ASP A 172 -9.59 11.60 -14.29
C ASP A 172 -10.36 12.46 -13.26
N ILE A 173 -10.74 11.85 -12.14
CA ILE A 173 -11.47 12.51 -11.05
C ILE A 173 -10.48 13.32 -10.19
N PRO A 174 -10.69 14.64 -9.99
CA PRO A 174 -9.78 15.47 -9.20
C PRO A 174 -9.53 14.96 -7.78
N GLU A 175 -10.58 14.53 -7.09
CA GLU A 175 -10.52 14.01 -5.72
C GLU A 175 -9.67 12.74 -5.63
N TRP A 176 -9.74 11.89 -6.66
CA TRP A 176 -8.91 10.69 -6.77
C TRP A 176 -7.43 11.04 -6.91
N ARG A 177 -7.12 11.97 -7.83
CA ARG A 177 -5.75 12.46 -8.05
C ARG A 177 -5.17 13.07 -6.77
N ASP A 178 -6.00 13.74 -5.99
CA ASP A 178 -5.61 14.35 -4.72
C ASP A 178 -5.31 13.30 -3.65
N ALA A 179 -6.14 12.25 -3.56
CA ALA A 179 -5.88 11.13 -2.67
C ALA A 179 -4.57 10.41 -3.01
N MET A 180 -4.36 10.06 -4.29
CA MET A 180 -3.11 9.43 -4.75
C MET A 180 -1.89 10.30 -4.48
N TRP A 181 -1.98 11.61 -4.76
CA TRP A 181 -0.91 12.56 -4.48
C TRP A 181 -0.54 12.59 -2.99
N GLN A 182 -1.54 12.60 -2.09
CA GLN A 182 -1.27 12.56 -0.65
C GLN A 182 -0.60 11.26 -0.21
N VAL A 183 -1.03 10.11 -0.74
CA VAL A 183 -0.39 8.82 -0.44
C VAL A 183 1.10 8.86 -0.79
N PHE A 184 1.45 9.33 -1.99
CA PHE A 184 2.85 9.46 -2.39
C PHE A 184 3.65 10.43 -1.50
N CYS A 185 3.08 11.60 -1.18
CA CYS A 185 3.71 12.56 -0.27
C CYS A 185 3.94 11.97 1.13
N GLU A 186 2.98 11.23 1.66
CA GLU A 186 3.08 10.61 2.98
C GLU A 186 4.14 9.52 3.01
N MET A 187 4.17 8.65 2.01
CA MET A 187 5.17 7.58 1.90
C MET A 187 6.58 8.14 1.69
N LEU A 188 6.76 9.16 0.84
CA LEU A 188 8.05 9.85 0.68
C LEU A 188 8.56 10.50 1.96
N ALA A 189 7.65 10.95 2.83
CA ALA A 189 8.01 11.57 4.11
C ALA A 189 8.35 10.55 5.22
N MET A 190 8.18 9.25 4.96
CA MET A 190 8.51 8.20 5.93
C MET A 190 10.02 8.03 6.12
N PRO A 191 10.47 7.55 7.29
CA PRO A 191 11.89 7.33 7.56
C PRO A 191 12.45 6.07 6.90
N TRP A 192 11.61 5.21 6.33
CA TRP A 192 12.03 3.95 5.69
C TRP A 192 12.35 4.18 4.23
N ARG A 193 13.57 3.80 3.83
CA ARG A 193 14.02 3.90 2.44
C ARG A 193 13.08 3.16 1.48
N GLU A 194 12.58 1.99 1.86
CA GLU A 194 11.80 1.18 0.94
C GLU A 194 10.38 1.72 0.72
N ALA A 195 9.85 2.45 1.71
CA ALA A 195 8.62 3.24 1.53
C ALA A 195 8.84 4.38 0.53
N GLN A 196 9.99 5.03 0.59
CA GLN A 196 10.36 6.09 -0.36
C GLN A 196 10.55 5.51 -1.76
N VAL A 197 11.25 4.38 -1.90
CA VAL A 197 11.42 3.69 -3.19
C VAL A 197 10.07 3.31 -3.79
N SER A 198 9.16 2.69 -3.02
CA SER A 198 7.83 2.33 -3.49
C SER A 198 7.01 3.57 -3.92
N ALA A 199 7.08 4.67 -3.15
CA ALA A 199 6.41 5.92 -3.51
C ALA A 199 6.97 6.53 -4.81
N LEU A 200 8.30 6.51 -4.99
CA LEU A 200 8.95 6.97 -6.21
C LEU A 200 8.55 6.11 -7.41
N HIS A 201 8.47 4.80 -7.21
CA HIS A 201 8.02 3.88 -8.23
C HIS A 201 6.59 4.21 -8.69
N GLY A 202 5.65 4.38 -7.75
CA GLY A 202 4.29 4.82 -8.05
C GLY A 202 4.20 6.21 -8.69
N ILE A 203 5.03 7.17 -8.28
CA ILE A 203 5.14 8.48 -8.95
C ILE A 203 5.61 8.32 -10.40
N GLY A 204 6.53 7.39 -10.67
CA GLY A 204 6.98 7.10 -12.03
C GLY A 204 5.85 6.65 -12.94
N HIS A 205 4.99 5.75 -12.46
CA HIS A 205 3.85 5.24 -13.25
C HIS A 205 2.69 6.23 -13.34
N GLU A 206 2.32 6.89 -12.24
CA GLU A 206 1.08 7.64 -12.11
C GLU A 206 1.26 9.17 -12.12
N GLY A 207 2.48 9.67 -11.95
CA GLY A 207 2.76 11.09 -11.71
C GLY A 207 2.24 12.03 -12.81
N SER A 208 2.30 11.61 -14.07
CA SER A 208 1.75 12.37 -15.20
C SER A 208 0.22 12.48 -15.15
N ARG A 209 -0.46 11.48 -14.58
CA ARG A 209 -1.93 11.41 -14.46
C ARG A 209 -2.48 12.23 -13.29
N LEU A 210 -1.63 12.61 -12.34
CA LEU A 210 -2.01 13.47 -11.22
C LEU A 210 -2.40 14.90 -11.66
N ASN A 211 -2.03 15.30 -12.89
CA ASN A 211 -2.30 16.64 -13.45
C ASN A 211 -1.76 17.79 -12.56
N ARG A 212 -0.59 17.58 -11.94
CA ARG A 212 0.06 18.49 -10.97
C ARG A 212 1.56 18.68 -11.26
N PRO A 213 1.97 19.04 -12.49
CA PRO A 213 3.38 18.97 -12.90
C PRO A 213 4.29 19.93 -12.13
N LYS A 214 3.80 21.11 -11.73
CA LYS A 214 4.60 22.10 -10.99
C LYS A 214 4.84 21.66 -9.55
N GLU A 215 3.79 21.17 -8.89
CA GLU A 215 3.81 20.67 -7.53
C GLU A 215 4.66 19.41 -7.42
N LEU A 216 4.49 18.46 -8.34
CA LEU A 216 5.31 17.25 -8.42
C LEU A 216 6.78 17.62 -8.58
N LYS A 217 7.12 18.48 -9.55
CA LYS A 217 8.51 18.92 -9.74
C LYS A 217 9.08 19.57 -8.47
N ALA A 218 8.35 20.51 -7.86
CA ALA A 218 8.82 21.21 -6.67
C ALA A 218 9.03 20.26 -5.48
N HIS A 219 8.14 19.28 -5.31
CA HIS A 219 8.23 18.28 -4.25
C HIS A 219 9.41 17.34 -4.46
N MET A 220 9.59 16.83 -5.70
CA MET A 220 10.72 15.98 -6.07
C MET A 220 12.06 16.70 -5.90
N ASP A 221 12.15 17.95 -6.35
CA ASP A 221 13.34 18.79 -6.15
C ASP A 221 13.66 18.99 -4.65
N ALA A 222 12.63 19.14 -3.82
CA ALA A 222 12.79 19.28 -2.37
C ALA A 222 13.25 17.98 -1.70
N PHE A 223 12.65 16.84 -2.08
CA PHE A 223 13.02 15.52 -1.60
C PHE A 223 14.49 15.20 -1.94
N ILE A 224 14.89 15.37 -3.20
CA ILE A 224 16.28 15.12 -3.66
C ILE A 224 17.30 15.95 -2.88
N ARG A 225 16.99 17.22 -2.57
CA ARG A 225 17.87 18.09 -1.76
C ARG A 225 18.04 17.62 -0.31
N GLN A 226 17.06 16.89 0.23
CA GLN A 226 17.11 16.38 1.61
C GLN A 226 17.92 15.09 1.74
N LEU A 227 18.07 14.32 0.65
CA LEU A 227 18.84 13.09 0.63
C LEU A 227 20.34 13.35 0.84
N LYS A 228 20.90 12.76 1.88
CA LYS A 228 22.33 12.81 2.19
C LYS A 228 22.96 11.45 1.92
N ASN A 229 24.04 11.42 1.15
CA ASN A 229 24.87 10.24 0.89
C ASN A 229 24.13 8.99 0.33
N ASP A 230 22.96 9.15 -0.30
CA ASP A 230 22.25 8.08 -1.01
C ASP A 230 22.06 8.48 -2.48
N ASP A 231 23.09 8.24 -3.29
CA ASP A 231 23.08 8.63 -4.70
C ASP A 231 22.18 7.72 -5.54
N GLU A 232 21.98 6.46 -5.12
CA GLU A 232 21.06 5.53 -5.78
C GLU A 232 19.63 6.04 -5.67
N LEU A 233 19.17 6.42 -4.48
CA LEU A 233 17.83 6.97 -4.27
C LEU A 233 17.64 8.33 -4.95
N LYS A 234 18.68 9.18 -5.00
CA LYS A 234 18.62 10.43 -5.78
C LYS A 234 18.42 10.16 -7.27
N ASN A 235 19.18 9.22 -7.84
CA ASN A 235 19.06 8.86 -9.25
C ASN A 235 17.67 8.28 -9.54
N TYR A 236 17.17 7.42 -8.65
CA TYR A 236 15.83 6.86 -8.75
C TYR A 236 14.76 7.94 -8.69
N ALA A 237 14.87 8.90 -7.76
CA ALA A 237 13.95 10.03 -7.66
C ALA A 237 13.96 10.92 -8.91
N GLN A 238 15.12 11.17 -9.51
CA GLN A 238 15.22 11.91 -10.77
C GLN A 238 14.61 11.14 -11.96
N ALA A 239 14.70 9.81 -11.96
CA ALA A 239 14.09 8.97 -12.98
C ALA A 239 12.56 8.93 -12.82
N ALA A 240 12.06 8.69 -11.60
CA ALA A 240 10.64 8.73 -11.23
C ALA A 240 9.98 10.08 -11.59
N ALA A 241 10.63 11.21 -11.31
CA ALA A 241 10.10 12.54 -11.67
C ALA A 241 9.89 12.75 -13.18
N ARG A 242 10.52 11.93 -14.02
CA ARG A 242 10.39 11.93 -15.48
C ARG A 242 9.52 10.80 -16.01
N GLY A 243 8.88 10.03 -15.13
CA GLY A 243 8.12 8.82 -15.49
C GLY A 243 9.00 7.67 -15.99
N MET A 244 10.26 7.63 -15.57
CA MET A 244 11.22 6.59 -15.97
C MET A 244 11.48 5.66 -14.79
N VAL A 245 10.62 4.67 -14.61
CA VAL A 245 10.78 3.59 -13.62
C VAL A 245 10.73 2.24 -14.34
N GLN A 246 11.37 1.23 -13.76
CA GLN A 246 11.43 -0.14 -14.27
C GLN A 246 10.97 -1.11 -13.19
#